data_AF-A0A972VPN5-F1
#
_entry.id   AF-A0A972VPN5-F1
#
_cell.length_a   1.000
_cell.length_b   1.000
_cell.length_c   1.000
_cell.angle_alpha   90.00
_cell.angle_beta   90.00
_cell.angle_gamma   90.00
#
_symmetry.space_group_name_H-M   'P 1'
#
loop_
_entity.id
_entity.type
_entity.pdbx_description
1 polymer ?
#
loop_
_entity_poly.entity_id
_entity_poly.type
_entity_poly.pdbx_seq_one_letter_code
_entity_poly.pdbx_strand_id
1 'polypeptide(L)'
;MNPFFYIIYLLNSPAMAVAFIPDESHIIVAPTDADKSAIYIVEFDTETKLESHYYQVAGDLKEKVLVVNPNWVYFYVLINSPGDNNSFEPYNNNSFDLQRVEMATY
;
A
#
# COMPACT_ATOMS: atom_id res chain seq x y z
N MET A 1 25.91 -10.84 24.79
CA MET A 1 24.57 -10.87 24.18
C MET A 1 24.33 -9.50 23.59
N ASN A 2 24.10 -9.40 22.28
CA ASN A 2 23.59 -8.16 21.71
C ASN A 2 22.14 -7.97 22.17
N PRO A 3 21.73 -6.80 22.67
CA PRO A 3 20.32 -6.52 22.86
C PRO A 3 19.64 -6.61 21.50
N PHE A 4 18.51 -7.31 21.42
CA PHE A 4 17.62 -7.19 20.28
C PHE A 4 17.02 -5.77 20.31
N PHE A 5 17.46 -4.92 19.38
CA PHE A 5 16.82 -3.64 19.12
C PHE A 5 15.74 -3.85 18.05
N TYR A 6 14.51 -3.44 18.33
CA TYR A 6 13.45 -3.37 17.34
C TYR A 6 13.08 -1.89 17.12
N ILE A 7 12.79 -1.54 15.88
CA ILE A 7 12.28 -0.22 15.48
C ILE A 7 10.76 -0.33 15.37
N ILE A 8 10.04 0.69 15.85
CA ILE A 8 8.57 0.73 15.82
C ILE A 8 8.17 1.85 14.86
N TYR A 9 7.34 1.50 13.87
CA TYR A 9 6.59 2.45 13.06
C TYR A 9 5.14 2.44 13.58
N LEU A 10 4.61 3.61 13.92
CA LEU A 10 3.26 3.69 14.48
C LEU A 10 2.24 3.65 13.34
N LEU A 11 1.45 2.58 13.28
CA LEU A 11 0.28 2.46 12.43
C LEU A 11 -0.96 2.31 13.30
N ASN A 12 -2.01 3.07 12.99
CA ASN A 12 -3.28 2.98 13.71
C ASN A 12 -4.12 1.76 13.31
N SER A 13 -3.64 0.94 12.35
CA SER A 13 -4.26 -0.31 11.95
C SER A 13 -3.22 -1.36 11.56
N PRO A 14 -3.55 -2.67 11.60
CA PRO A 14 -2.72 -3.71 11.00
C PRO A 14 -2.36 -3.39 9.54
N ALA A 15 -1.21 -3.89 9.10
CA ALA A 15 -0.79 -3.83 7.70
C ALA A 15 -1.26 -5.07 6.94
N MET A 16 -1.86 -4.88 5.76
CA MET A 16 -2.19 -5.95 4.81
C MET A 16 -1.00 -6.33 3.94
N ALA A 17 -0.11 -5.37 3.69
CA ALA A 17 1.13 -5.57 2.97
C ALA A 17 2.18 -4.55 3.43
N VAL A 18 3.44 -4.95 3.34
CA VAL A 18 4.61 -4.12 3.60
C VAL A 18 5.62 -4.36 2.49
N ALA A 19 6.22 -3.29 1.97
CA ALA A 19 7.31 -3.33 1.01
C ALA A 19 8.41 -2.35 1.42
N PHE A 20 9.66 -2.62 1.06
CA PHE A 20 10.82 -1.81 1.42
C PHE A 20 11.60 -1.43 0.17
N ILE A 21 12.13 -0.20 0.12
CA ILE A 21 13.08 0.21 -0.92
C ILE A 21 14.34 -0.65 -0.80
N PRO A 22 15.01 -1.09 -1.89
CA PRO A 22 16.24 -1.89 -1.86
C PRO A 22 17.37 -1.27 -1.05
N ASP A 23 17.41 0.05 -0.92
CA ASP A 23 18.35 0.77 -0.07
C ASP A 23 17.86 0.96 1.38
N GLU A 24 16.66 0.45 1.67
CA GLU A 24 15.97 0.47 2.96
C GLU A 24 15.71 1.89 3.51
N SER A 25 15.75 2.92 2.65
CA SER A 25 15.50 4.32 3.03
C SER A 25 14.03 4.59 3.37
N HIS A 26 13.10 3.90 2.70
CA HIS A 26 11.68 4.01 2.96
C HIS A 26 10.97 2.66 3.03
N ILE A 27 9.86 2.64 3.76
CA ILE A 27 8.95 1.50 3.89
C ILE A 27 7.56 1.94 3.47
N ILE A 28 6.93 1.18 2.59
CA ILE A 28 5.54 1.37 2.20
C ILE A 28 4.67 0.35 2.92
N VAL A 29 3.58 0.84 3.50
CA VAL A 29 2.62 0.04 4.24
C VAL A 29 1.23 0.26 3.68
N ALA A 30 0.53 -0.84 3.41
CA ALA A 30 -0.87 -0.85 3.03
C ALA A 30 -1.72 -1.17 4.27
N PRO A 31 -2.39 -0.19 4.91
CA PRO A 31 -3.16 -0.41 6.13
C PRO A 31 -4.49 -1.16 5.87
N THR A 32 -4.99 -1.89 6.87
CA THR A 32 -6.32 -2.53 6.84
C THR A 32 -7.46 -1.55 7.09
N ASP A 33 -7.21 -0.48 7.85
CA ASP A 33 -8.21 0.57 8.09
C ASP A 33 -8.33 1.42 6.83
N ALA A 34 -9.42 1.21 6.12
CA ALA A 34 -9.74 1.94 4.90
C ALA A 34 -11.25 2.15 4.76
N ASP A 35 -11.63 3.27 4.13
CA ASP A 35 -12.99 3.41 3.63
C ASP A 35 -13.17 2.41 2.47
N LYS A 36 -14.38 1.86 2.30
CA LYS A 36 -14.69 0.98 1.16
C LYS A 36 -14.46 1.66 -0.20
N SER A 37 -14.41 2.98 -0.20
CA SER A 37 -14.28 3.82 -1.39
C SER A 37 -12.83 4.21 -1.67
N ALA A 38 -11.98 4.32 -0.64
CA ALA A 38 -10.60 4.75 -0.79
C ALA A 38 -9.72 4.38 0.42
N ILE A 39 -8.44 4.20 0.11
CA ILE A 39 -7.41 3.73 1.05
C ILE A 39 -6.19 4.61 0.88
N TYR A 40 -5.49 4.88 1.98
CA TYR A 40 -4.20 5.54 1.94
C TYR A 40 -3.11 4.52 2.20
N ILE A 41 -2.27 4.31 1.19
CA ILE A 41 -0.99 3.62 1.34
C ILE A 41 -0.03 4.62 1.98
N VAL A 42 0.62 4.23 3.07
CA VAL A 42 1.47 5.10 3.89
C VAL A 42 2.92 4.77 3.63
N GLU A 43 3.75 5.78 3.45
CA GLU A 43 5.19 5.64 3.36
C GLU A 43 5.86 6.21 4.60
N PHE A 44 6.86 5.50 5.10
CA PHE A 44 7.68 5.89 6.23
C PHE A 44 9.11 6.09 5.78
N ASP A 45 9.73 7.16 6.26
CA ASP A 45 11.17 7.35 6.22
C ASP A 45 11.83 6.55 7.36
N THR A 46 12.83 5.72 7.04
CA THR A 46 13.41 4.80 8.03
C THR A 46 14.42 5.46 8.97
N GLU A 47 14.98 6.61 8.59
CA GLU A 47 15.90 7.39 9.42
C GLU A 47 15.13 8.13 10.52
N THR A 48 14.10 8.89 10.13
CA THR A 48 13.27 9.71 11.01
C THR A 48 12.14 8.91 11.68
N LYS A 49 11.71 7.80 11.07
CA LYS A 49 10.60 6.93 11.50
C LYS A 49 9.24 7.60 11.40
N LEU A 50 9.14 8.69 10.64
CA LEU A 50 7.91 9.45 10.45
C LEU A 50 7.25 9.07 9.13
N GLU A 51 5.92 9.25 9.08
CA GLU A 51 5.15 9.20 7.84
C GLU A 51 5.66 10.31 6.90
N SER A 52 6.10 9.95 5.70
CA SER A 52 6.65 10.87 4.70
C SER A 52 5.64 11.19 3.59
N HIS A 53 4.89 10.17 3.13
CA HIS A 53 3.91 10.32 2.05
C HIS A 53 2.65 9.47 2.28
N TYR A 54 1.55 9.90 1.67
CA TYR A 54 0.29 9.16 1.59
C TYR A 54 -0.16 9.08 0.14
N TYR A 55 -0.48 7.87 -0.31
CA TYR A 55 -0.94 7.61 -1.65
C TYR A 55 -2.36 7.08 -1.62
N GLN A 56 -3.29 7.81 -2.24
CA GLN A 56 -4.68 7.40 -2.30
C GLN A 56 -4.89 6.38 -3.43
N VAL A 57 -5.55 5.28 -3.10
CA VAL A 57 -6.03 4.27 -4.06
C VAL A 57 -7.53 4.08 -3.87
N ALA A 58 -8.26 3.82 -4.96
CA ALA A 58 -9.71 3.63 -4.88
C ALA A 58 -10.07 2.19 -4.48
N GLY A 59 -11.24 2.00 -3.85
CA GLY A 59 -11.77 0.69 -3.44
C GLY A 59 -11.27 0.19 -2.08
N ASP A 60 -11.43 -1.11 -1.80
CA ASP A 60 -10.90 -1.78 -0.60
C ASP A 60 -9.73 -2.74 -0.93
N LEU A 61 -8.75 -2.87 -0.02
CA LEU A 61 -7.60 -3.77 -0.18
C LEU A 61 -8.05 -5.21 0.05
N LYS A 62 -7.40 -6.16 -0.65
CA LYS A 62 -7.44 -7.59 -0.33
C LYS A 62 -6.07 -8.08 0.13
N GLU A 63 -5.96 -9.34 0.56
CA GLU A 63 -4.69 -9.88 1.07
C GLU A 63 -3.61 -9.97 -0.03
N LYS A 64 -2.34 -9.66 0.32
CA LYS A 64 -1.14 -9.82 -0.55
C LYS A 64 -1.17 -8.96 -1.83
N VAL A 65 -1.51 -7.69 -1.68
CA VAL A 65 -1.90 -6.82 -2.81
C VAL A 65 -0.89 -5.76 -3.23
N LEU A 66 0.23 -5.56 -2.54
CA LEU A 66 1.18 -4.49 -2.86
C LEU A 66 2.46 -5.05 -3.49
N VAL A 67 2.82 -4.54 -4.67
CA VAL A 67 4.12 -4.80 -5.32
C VAL A 67 4.73 -3.49 -5.74
N VAL A 68 5.97 -3.24 -5.36
CA VAL A 68 6.70 -2.04 -5.80
C VAL A 68 7.60 -2.40 -6.99
N ASN A 69 7.64 -1.52 -7.99
CA ASN A 69 8.50 -1.73 -9.14
C ASN A 69 9.99 -1.61 -8.73
N PRO A 70 10.92 -2.28 -9.43
CA PRO A 70 12.33 -2.28 -9.03
C PRO A 70 12.99 -0.89 -8.98
N ASN A 71 12.44 0.07 -9.73
CA ASN A 71 12.96 1.43 -9.83
C ASN A 71 12.29 2.42 -8.87
N TRP A 72 11.33 1.98 -8.04
CA TRP A 72 10.67 2.82 -7.02
C TRP A 72 9.95 4.05 -7.57
N VAL A 73 9.54 3.96 -8.83
CA VAL A 73 8.74 5.00 -9.47
C VAL A 73 7.25 4.68 -9.30
N TYR A 74 6.91 3.40 -9.20
CA TYR A 74 5.53 2.96 -9.12
C TYR A 74 5.36 1.83 -8.13
N PHE A 75 4.24 1.84 -7.43
CA PHE A 75 3.70 0.62 -6.85
C PHE A 75 2.41 0.22 -7.56
N TYR A 76 2.10 -1.06 -7.45
CA TYR A 76 0.90 -1.68 -7.97
C TYR A 76 0.12 -2.22 -6.80
N VAL A 77 -1.17 -1.93 -6.78
CA VAL A 77 -2.10 -2.45 -5.78
C VAL A 77 -3.28 -3.13 -6.45
N LEU A 78 -3.69 -4.28 -5.91
CA LEU A 78 -4.95 -4.91 -6.24
C LEU A 78 -6.02 -4.45 -5.27
N ILE A 79 -7.12 -3.93 -5.80
CA ILE A 79 -8.26 -3.45 -5.04
C ILE A 79 -9.54 -4.07 -5.57
N ASN A 80 -10.59 -4.02 -4.76
CA ASN A 80 -11.94 -4.31 -5.20
C ASN A 80 -12.74 -3.00 -5.26
N SER A 81 -13.23 -2.69 -6.45
CA SER A 81 -14.07 -1.52 -6.73
C SER A 81 -15.53 -1.92 -6.60
N PRO A 82 -16.32 -1.38 -5.65
CA PRO A 82 -17.73 -1.71 -5.53
C PRO A 82 -18.55 -1.46 -6.80
N GLY A 83 -18.11 -0.52 -7.66
CA GLY A 83 -18.74 -0.20 -8.94
C GLY A 83 -18.68 -1.33 -9.98
N ASP A 84 -17.66 -2.17 -9.92
CA ASP A 84 -17.45 -3.27 -10.86
C ASP A 84 -18.51 -4.37 -10.73
N ASN A 85 -19.05 -4.52 -9.52
CA ASN A 85 -20.08 -5.53 -9.20
C ASN A 85 -21.43 -5.23 -9.88
N ASN A 86 -21.54 -4.13 -10.63
CA ASN A 86 -22.74 -3.77 -11.39
C ASN A 86 -22.40 -3.24 -12.81
N SER A 87 -21.28 -3.67 -13.39
CA SER A 87 -20.86 -3.27 -14.73
C SER A 87 -21.26 -4.29 -15.81
N PHE A 88 -21.30 -3.85 -17.07
CA PHE A 88 -21.46 -4.73 -18.25
C PHE A 88 -20.14 -5.36 -18.71
N GLU A 89 -19.08 -5.23 -17.91
CA GLU A 89 -17.75 -5.70 -18.28
C GLU A 89 -17.66 -7.23 -18.21
N PRO A 90 -16.84 -7.85 -19.08
CA PRO A 90 -16.45 -9.22 -18.85
C PRO A 90 -15.74 -9.29 -17.49
N TYR A 91 -16.14 -10.26 -16.64
CA TYR A 91 -15.68 -10.47 -15.25
C TYR A 91 -16.40 -9.67 -14.12
N ASN A 92 -17.64 -9.23 -14.33
CA ASN A 92 -18.48 -8.47 -13.39
C ASN A 92 -18.97 -9.15 -12.09
N ASN A 93 -18.21 -10.07 -11.50
CA ASN A 93 -18.57 -10.74 -10.23
C ASN A 93 -17.31 -11.00 -9.40
N ASN A 94 -16.74 -9.97 -8.77
CA ASN A 94 -15.43 -9.95 -8.10
C ASN A 94 -14.23 -9.71 -9.05
N SER A 95 -14.34 -8.79 -10.02
CA SER A 95 -13.14 -8.27 -10.68
C SER A 95 -12.30 -7.45 -9.70
N PHE A 96 -10.98 -7.59 -9.83
CA PHE A 96 -10.03 -6.75 -9.11
C PHE A 96 -9.44 -5.77 -10.09
N ASP A 97 -9.37 -4.52 -9.68
CA ASP A 97 -8.59 -3.53 -10.42
C ASP A 97 -7.14 -3.60 -9.97
N LEU A 98 -6.24 -3.60 -10.94
CA LEU A 98 -4.84 -3.32 -10.71
C LEU A 98 -4.61 -1.81 -10.87
N GLN A 99 -4.40 -1.10 -9.77
CA GLN A 99 -4.04 0.32 -9.81
C GLN A 99 -2.52 0.47 -9.77
N ARG A 100 -1.97 1.23 -10.73
CA ARG A 100 -0.59 1.70 -10.72
C ARG A 100 -0.55 3.11 -10.16
N VAL A 101 0.25 3.32 -9.12
CA VAL A 101 0.41 4.62 -8.48
C VAL A 101 1.85 5.07 -8.59
N GLU A 102 2.05 6.32 -8.99
CA GLU A 102 3.37 6.95 -9.04
C GLU A 102 3.78 7.38 -7.63
N MET A 103 5.01 7.03 -7.26
CA MET A 103 5.61 7.39 -5.98
C MET A 103 6.21 8.79 -6.02
N ALA A 104 6.31 9.42 -4.86
CA ALA A 104 7.04 10.67 -4.73
C ALA A 104 8.54 10.45 -5.07
N THR A 105 9.11 11.40 -5.80
CA THR A 105 10.55 11.40 -6.12
C THR A 105 11.35 12.02 -4.99
N TYR A 106 12.47 11.38 -4.64
CA TYR A 106 13.43 11.81 -3.62
C TYR A 106 14.68 12.47 -4.23
#